data_AF-A0A5J5SX33-F1
#
_entry.id   AF-A0A5J5SX33-F1
#
_cell.length_a   1.000
_cell.length_b   1.000
_cell.length_c   1.000
_cell.angle_alpha   90.00
_cell.angle_beta   90.00
_cell.angle_gamma   90.00
#
_symmetry.space_group_name_H-M   'P 1'
#
loop_
_entity.id
_entity.type
_entity.pdbx_description
1 polymer ?
#
loop_
_entity_poly.entity_id
_entity_poly.type
_entity_poly.pdbx_seq_one_letter_code
_entity_poly.pdbx_strand_id
1 'polypeptide(L)' 'MLLNQQDSSGEEVEFSNATSEEPPLVAMGCTRCLVFVLTSETNPKCVNCQTPDHLIDVLHYNPPKKPKHV' A
#
# COMPACT_ATOMS: atom_id res chain seq x y z
N MET A 1 -18.38 14.52 16.02
CA MET A 1 -18.07 14.53 17.47
C MET A 1 -18.17 13.11 17.96
N LEU A 2 -17.25 12.75 18.84
CA LEU A 2 -16.99 11.46 19.47
C LEU A 2 -18.24 10.62 19.78
N LEU A 3 -18.17 9.31 19.54
CA LEU A 3 -18.81 8.36 20.45
C LEU A 3 -17.85 7.21 20.74
N ASN A 4 -17.12 7.40 21.83
CA ASN A 4 -16.50 6.32 22.58
C ASN A 4 -17.60 5.52 23.30
N GLN A 5 -17.48 4.20 23.18
CA GLN A 5 -17.85 3.15 24.15
C GLN A 5 -19.34 2.91 24.43
N GLN A 6 -19.81 1.67 24.22
CA GLN A 6 -20.22 0.79 25.33
C GLN A 6 -20.56 -0.65 24.87
N ASP A 7 -20.01 -1.59 25.63
CA ASP A 7 -20.40 -2.97 25.90
C ASP A 7 -20.56 -4.01 24.77
N SER A 8 -19.82 -5.11 24.96
CA SER A 8 -19.33 -6.04 23.94
C SER A 8 -20.18 -7.31 23.87
N SER A 9 -21.13 -7.38 22.94
CA SER A 9 -21.75 -8.63 22.50
C SER A 9 -21.21 -9.00 21.12
N GLY A 10 -20.38 -10.04 21.06
CA GLY A 10 -19.75 -10.52 19.83
C GLY A 10 -20.77 -11.10 18.86
N GLU A 11 -21.45 -10.24 18.11
CA GLU A 11 -21.84 -10.57 16.75
C GLU A 11 -20.56 -10.48 15.91
N GLU A 12 -19.91 -11.63 15.77
CA GLU A 12 -18.85 -11.81 14.80
C GLU A 12 -19.41 -11.48 13.42
N VAL A 13 -19.21 -10.22 13.02
CA VAL A 13 -19.44 -9.76 11.66
C VAL A 13 -18.47 -10.59 10.84
N GLU A 14 -18.97 -11.70 10.33
CA GLU A 14 -18.30 -12.53 9.35
C GLU A 14 -18.17 -11.65 8.11
N PHE A 15 -17.07 -10.88 8.07
CA PHE A 15 -16.57 -10.29 6.85
C PHE A 15 -16.37 -11.47 5.93
N SER A 16 -17.35 -11.68 5.06
CA SER A 16 -17.25 -12.66 4.01
C SER A 16 -15.95 -12.31 3.32
N ASN A 17 -14.92 -13.15 3.51
CA ASN A 17 -13.72 -13.11 2.71
C ASN A 17 -14.17 -13.52 1.30
N ALA A 18 -14.90 -12.63 0.63
CA ALA A 18 -15.06 -12.67 -0.79
C ALA A 18 -13.61 -12.66 -1.27
N THR A 19 -13.16 -13.82 -1.77
CA THR A 19 -11.90 -13.96 -2.46
C THR A 19 -11.99 -12.99 -3.62
N SER A 20 -11.58 -11.75 -3.37
CA SER A 20 -11.63 -10.71 -4.36
C SER A 20 -10.54 -11.10 -5.34
N GLU A 21 -10.94 -11.42 -6.56
CA GLU A 21 -10.05 -11.57 -7.72
C GLU A 21 -9.35 -10.24 -8.08
N GLU A 22 -9.42 -9.24 -7.20
CA GLU A 22 -8.76 -7.96 -7.34
C GLU A 22 -7.35 -8.04 -6.74
N PRO A 23 -6.33 -7.57 -7.46
CA PRO A 23 -4.95 -7.60 -6.99
C PRO A 23 -4.80 -6.85 -5.65
N PRO A 24 -3.91 -7.32 -4.75
CA PRO A 24 -3.64 -6.65 -3.48
C PRO A 24 -3.24 -5.18 -3.66
N LEU A 25 -3.55 -4.39 -2.64
CA LEU A 25 -3.12 -3.00 -2.56
C LEU A 25 -1.76 -2.90 -1.85
N VAL A 26 -0.87 -2.09 -2.42
CA VAL A 26 0.48 -1.82 -1.91
C VAL A 26 0.69 -0.32 -1.71
N ALA A 27 1.47 0.04 -0.70
CA ALA A 27 1.84 1.43 -0.42
C ALA A 27 3.17 1.77 -1.10
N MET A 28 3.17 2.77 -1.97
CA MET A 28 4.35 3.21 -2.71
C MET A 28 4.59 4.71 -2.56
N GLY A 29 5.86 5.12 -2.54
CA GLY A 29 6.28 6.52 -2.52
C GLY A 29 6.70 6.99 -3.91
N CYS A 30 6.23 8.16 -4.35
CA CYS A 30 6.69 8.80 -5.58
C CYS A 30 7.86 9.76 -5.28
N THR A 31 9.05 9.41 -5.74
CA THR A 31 10.27 10.21 -5.52
C THR A 31 10.25 11.57 -6.23
N ARG A 32 9.49 11.70 -7.32
CA ARG A 32 9.34 12.96 -8.06
C ARG A 32 8.32 13.91 -7.45
N CYS A 33 7.16 13.38 -7.04
CA CYS A 33 6.04 14.17 -6.54
C CYS A 33 6.01 14.31 -5.01
N LEU A 34 6.83 13.54 -4.30
CA LEU A 34 6.91 13.52 -2.83
C LEU A 34 5.57 13.17 -2.17
N VAL A 35 4.86 12.21 -2.74
CA VAL A 35 3.57 11.69 -2.23
C VAL A 35 3.63 10.19 -2.02
N PHE A 36 2.84 9.69 -1.07
CA PHE A 36 2.56 8.27 -0.90
C PHE A 36 1.21 7.93 -1.52
N VAL A 37 1.13 6.78 -2.20
CA VAL A 37 -0.09 6.29 -2.84
C VAL A 37 -0.34 4.85 -2.41
N LEU A 38 -1.61 4.52 -2.16
CA LEU A 38 -2.07 3.14 -2.07
C LEU A 38 -2.57 2.75 -3.46
N THR A 39 -2.01 1.71 -4.05
CA THR A 39 -2.27 1.34 -5.44
C THR A 39 -2.28 -0.17 -5.61
N SER A 40 -2.86 -0.67 -6.70
CA SER A 40 -2.77 -2.08 -7.08
C SER A 40 -1.32 -2.50 -7.30
N GLU A 41 -0.97 -3.69 -6.83
CA GLU A 41 0.35 -4.32 -6.99
C GLU A 41 0.74 -4.53 -8.48
N THR A 42 -0.23 -4.77 -9.37
CA THR A 42 0.05 -5.18 -10.75
C THR A 42 0.19 -4.01 -11.74
N ASN A 43 -0.35 -2.84 -11.42
CA ASN A 43 -0.27 -1.66 -12.29
C ASN A 43 -0.19 -0.36 -11.46
N PRO A 44 0.88 -0.19 -10.67
CA PRO A 44 1.00 0.94 -9.77
C PRO A 44 1.16 2.25 -10.55
N LYS A 45 0.44 3.31 -10.14
CA LYS A 45 0.56 4.63 -10.77
C LYS A 45 0.59 5.73 -9.73
N CYS A 46 1.49 6.69 -9.91
CA CYS A 46 1.43 7.91 -9.13
C CYS A 46 0.19 8.72 -9.57
N VAL A 47 -0.58 9.23 -8.61
CA VAL A 47 -1.77 10.06 -8.89
C VAL A 47 -1.47 11.31 -9.72
N ASN A 48 -0.24 11.83 -9.63
CA ASN A 48 0.18 13.03 -10.35
C ASN A 48 0.91 12.70 -11.67
N CYS A 49 1.82 11.72 -11.66
CA CYS A 49 2.55 11.35 -12.89
C CYS A 49 1.71 10.50 -13.85
N GLN A 50 0.73 9.75 -13.31
CA GLN A 50 -0.04 8.72 -14.02
C GLN A 50 0.82 7.57 -14.59
N THR A 51 2.09 7.47 -14.15
CA THR A 51 3.06 6.42 -14.52
C THR A 51 3.69 5.79 -13.26
N PRO A 52 4.29 4.59 -13.39
CA PRO A 52 5.04 3.93 -12.30
C PRO A 52 6.47 4.44 -12.11
N ASP A 53 7.06 5.19 -13.06
CA ASP A 53 8.51 5.39 -13.20
C ASP A 53 9.26 5.92 -11.96
N HIS A 54 8.55 6.65 -11.09
CA HIS A 54 9.09 7.26 -9.89
C HIS A 54 8.56 6.64 -8.60
N LEU A 55 7.76 5.58 -8.70
CA LEU A 55 7.26 4.85 -7.55
C LEU A 55 8.32 3.88 -7.01
N ILE A 56 8.50 3.93 -5.70
CA ILE A 56 9.30 2.97 -4.94
C ILE A 56 8.41 2.33 -3.90
N ASP A 57 8.50 1.00 -3.76
CA ASP A 57 7.91 0.33 -2.60
C ASP A 57 8.75 0.70 -1.37
N VAL A 58 8.16 1.49 -0.48
CA VAL A 58 8.85 2.00 0.71
C VAL A 58 8.84 0.98 1.85
N LEU A 59 7.90 0.03 1.83
CA LEU A 59 7.81 -1.02 2.83
C LEU A 59 8.79 -2.16 2.54
N HIS A 60 9.01 -2.47 1.27
CA HIS A 60 9.92 -3.53 0.84
C HIS A 60 11.21 -2.99 0.19
N TYR A 61 11.56 -1.72 0.40
CA TYR A 61 12.77 -1.13 -0.17
C TYR A 61 14.02 -1.86 0.34
N ASN A 62 14.57 -2.76 -0.49
CA ASN A 62 15.88 -3.35 -0.26
C ASN A 62 16.91 -2.55 -1.08
N PRO A 63 17.74 -1.71 -0.44
CA PRO A 63 18.70 -0.90 -1.18
C PRO A 63 19.61 -1.79 -2.04
N PRO A 64 19.99 -1.37 -3.26
CA PRO A 64 20.94 -2.11 -4.08
C PRO A 64 22.20 -2.38 -3.27
N LYS A 65 22.53 -3.66 -3.06
CA LYS A 65 23.79 -4.05 -2.41
C LYS A 65 24.91 -3.46 -3.27
N LYS A 66 25.64 -2.49 -2.73
CA LYS A 66 26.80 -1.89 -3.41
C LYS A 66 27.74 -3.02 -3.85
N PRO A 67 28.24 -3.04 -5.09
CA PRO A 67 29.24 -4.04 -5.48
C PRO A 67 30.43 -3.89 -4.55
N LYS A 68 30.75 -4.96 -3.82
CA LYS A 68 31.98 -5.03 -3.03
C LYS A 68 33.12 -5.07 -4.05
N HIS A 69 33.84 -3.96 -4.20
CA HIS A 69 35.16 -3.99 -4.84
C HIS A 69 36.04 -4.89 -3.96
N VAL A 70 36.48 -6.01 -4.52
CA VAL A 70 37.57 -6.85 -4.02
C VAL A 70 38.72 -6.69 -4.99
#